data_AF-A0A917VEZ4-F1
#
_entry.id   AF-A0A917VEZ4-F1
#
_cell.length_a   1.000
_cell.length_b   1.000
_cell.length_c   1.000
_cell.angle_alpha   90.00
_cell.angle_beta   90.00
_cell.angle_gamma   90.00
#
_symmetry.space_group_name_H-M   'P 1'
#
loop_
_entity.id
_entity.type
_entity.pdbx_description
1 polymer ?
#
loop_
_entity_poly.entity_id
_entity_poly.type
_entity_poly.pdbx_seq_one_letter_code
_entity_poly.pdbx_strand_id
1 'polypeptide(L)'
;MLHRCPDRCQCGVRQLLAAGQGPVPHLYSIIDIYSRYTVVRMVAVRADVLTAVYQRTPERFVNKPPTPPIITTNVWINQPDDHAAAQ
;
A
#
# COMPACT_ATOMS: atom_id res chain seq x y z
N MET A 1 -13.17 -36.82 18.96
CA MET A 1 -13.03 -35.46 19.53
C MET A 1 -12.01 -34.69 18.69
N LEU A 2 -12.47 -33.82 17.79
CA LEU A 2 -11.62 -32.94 16.98
C LEU A 2 -11.99 -31.51 17.36
N HIS A 3 -11.06 -30.79 18.00
CA HIS A 3 -11.28 -29.42 18.44
C HIS A 3 -11.20 -28.47 17.23
N ARG A 4 -12.30 -27.75 17.02
CA ARG A 4 -12.50 -26.68 16.04
C ARG A 4 -11.53 -25.52 16.35
N CYS A 5 -10.73 -25.12 15.37
CA CYS A 5 -9.84 -23.96 15.43
C CYS A 5 -10.69 -22.67 15.25
N PRO A 6 -10.49 -21.61 16.05
CA PRO A 6 -11.26 -20.38 15.92
C PRO A 6 -10.75 -19.51 14.76
N ASP A 7 -11.66 -19.22 13.84
CA ASP A 7 -11.49 -18.35 12.67
C ASP A 7 -11.15 -16.90 13.07
N ARG A 8 -9.88 -16.47 13.00
CA ARG A 8 -9.49 -15.09 12.60
C ARG A 8 -7.99 -14.87 12.37
N CYS A 9 -7.34 -15.62 11.48
CA CYS A 9 -6.07 -15.19 10.88
C CYS A 9 -6.32 -14.65 9.48
N GLN A 10 -6.58 -13.35 9.35
CA GLN A 10 -6.65 -12.65 8.07
C GLN A 10 -5.23 -12.30 7.61
N CYS A 11 -4.69 -13.13 6.72
CA CYS A 11 -3.58 -12.80 5.84
C CYS A 11 -4.04 -13.01 4.41
N GLY A 12 -4.28 -11.92 3.67
CA GLY A 12 -4.60 -11.99 2.25
C GLY A 12 -5.63 -10.95 1.82
N VAL A 13 -5.23 -10.12 0.86
CA VAL A 13 -6.06 -9.14 0.16
C VAL A 13 -7.35 -9.78 -0.35
N ARG A 14 -8.50 -9.44 0.25
CA ARG A 14 -9.81 -9.50 -0.41
C ARG A 14 -10.86 -8.74 0.39
N GLN A 15 -11.19 -7.55 -0.08
CA GLN A 15 -12.50 -6.95 0.17
C GLN A 15 -12.93 -6.21 -1.11
N LEU A 16 -13.23 -6.96 -2.16
CA LEU A 16 -14.24 -6.53 -3.12
C LEU A 16 -15.57 -6.96 -2.48
N LEU A 17 -16.21 -6.05 -1.74
CA LEU A 17 -17.56 -6.23 -1.25
C LEU A 17 -18.48 -6.45 -2.46
N ALA A 18 -18.93 -7.68 -2.64
CA ALA A 18 -20.04 -8.00 -3.50
C ALA A 18 -21.34 -7.73 -2.71
N ALA A 19 -21.93 -6.55 -2.92
CA ALA A 19 -23.37 -6.29 -2.78
C ALA A 19 -23.67 -4.90 -3.33
N GLY A 20 -23.98 -4.83 -4.63
CA GLY A 20 -24.32 -3.58 -5.32
C GLY A 20 -24.46 -3.82 -6.81
N GLN A 21 -25.68 -4.18 -7.23
CA GLN A 21 -26.05 -4.38 -8.63
C GLN A 21 -25.85 -3.05 -9.40
N GLY A 22 -24.83 -2.98 -10.27
CA GLY A 22 -24.64 -1.86 -11.21
C GLY A 22 -23.26 -1.88 -11.90
N PRO A 23 -23.14 -1.56 -13.21
CA PRO A 23 -21.85 -1.54 -13.89
C PRO A 23 -21.07 -0.28 -13.47
N VAL A 24 -20.27 -0.38 -12.42
CA VAL A 24 -19.25 0.65 -12.11
C VAL A 24 -18.10 0.54 -13.13
N PRO A 25 -17.61 1.66 -13.70
CA PRO A 25 -16.78 1.62 -14.90
C PRO A 25 -15.40 1.07 -14.57
N HIS A 26 -14.83 0.28 -15.48
CA HIS A 26 -13.44 -0.23 -15.44
C HIS A 26 -12.38 0.83 -15.03
N LEU A 27 -12.68 2.12 -15.21
CA LEU A 27 -11.84 3.27 -14.91
C LEU A 27 -11.31 3.32 -13.46
N TYR A 28 -12.10 2.93 -12.43
CA TYR A 28 -11.64 3.02 -11.04
C TYR A 28 -10.57 1.97 -10.70
N SER A 29 -10.67 0.77 -11.29
CA SER A 29 -9.65 -0.28 -11.14
C SER A 29 -8.33 0.09 -11.84
N ILE A 30 -8.43 0.76 -12.99
CA ILE A 30 -7.28 1.23 -13.76
C ILE A 30 -6.53 2.32 -13.00
N ILE A 31 -7.25 3.27 -12.39
CA ILE A 31 -6.64 4.34 -11.57
C ILE A 31 -5.94 3.76 -10.32
N ASP A 32 -6.52 2.76 -9.64
CA ASP A 32 -5.88 2.10 -8.49
C ASP A 32 -4.57 1.38 -8.87
N ILE A 33 -4.58 0.62 -9.97
CA ILE A 33 -3.38 -0.07 -10.49
C ILE A 33 -2.30 0.94 -10.89
N TYR A 34 -2.66 1.99 -11.64
CA TYR A 34 -1.69 3.02 -12.05
C TYR A 34 -1.14 3.79 -10.86
N SER A 35 -1.96 4.08 -9.85
CA SER A 35 -1.51 4.73 -8.62
C SER A 35 -0.46 3.90 -7.91
N ARG A 36 -0.72 2.60 -7.67
CA ARG A 36 0.25 1.70 -7.02
C ARG A 36 1.54 1.57 -7.81
N TYR A 37 1.43 1.39 -9.13
CA TYR A 37 2.61 1.32 -10.01
C TYR A 37 3.46 2.59 -9.91
N THR A 38 2.81 3.76 -9.97
CA THR A 38 3.47 5.07 -9.92
C THR A 38 4.22 5.27 -8.61
N VAL A 39 3.60 4.97 -7.47
CA VAL A 39 4.24 5.11 -6.14
C VAL A 39 5.47 4.20 -6.02
N VAL A 40 5.36 2.94 -6.44
CA VAL A 40 6.49 2.00 -6.44
C VAL A 40 7.64 2.52 -7.32
N ARG A 41 7.33 3.02 -8.52
CA ARG A 41 8.31 3.59 -9.44
C ARG A 41 9.00 4.83 -8.86
N MET A 42 8.27 5.71 -8.18
CA MET A 42 8.86 6.90 -7.53
C MET A 42 9.85 6.53 -6.42
N VAL A 43 9.52 5.52 -5.61
CA VAL A 43 10.43 5.05 -4.54
C VAL A 43 11.69 4.43 -5.14
N ALA A 44 11.56 3.63 -6.20
CA ALA A 44 12.71 3.04 -6.89
C ALA A 44 13.66 4.10 -7.47
N VAL A 45 13.13 5.07 -8.23
CA VAL A 45 13.94 6.16 -8.79
C VAL A 45 14.62 6.99 -7.69
N ARG A 46 13.92 7.24 -6.58
CA ARG A 46 14.50 7.96 -5.45
C ARG A 46 15.64 7.18 -4.79
N ALA A 47 15.53 5.85 -4.69
CA ALA A 47 16.59 5.01 -4.15
C ALA A 47 17.88 5.10 -4.98
N ASP A 48 17.75 5.10 -6.31
CA ASP A 48 18.89 5.22 -7.22
C ASP A 48 19.59 6.57 -7.06
N VAL A 49 18.83 7.66 -7.04
CA VAL A 49 19.36 9.02 -6.83
C VAL A 49 20.07 9.12 -5.49
N LEU A 50 19.44 8.64 -4.42
CA LEU A 50 20.01 8.68 -3.07
C LEU A 50 21.30 7.87 -2.96
N THR A 51 21.36 6.71 -3.64
CA THR A 51 22.57 5.90 -3.73
C THR A 51 23.68 6.66 -4.46
N ALA A 52 23.38 7.24 -5.62
CA ALA A 52 24.36 8.00 -6.40
C ALA A 52 24.89 9.23 -5.64
N VAL A 53 24.03 9.93 -4.89
CA VAL A 53 24.43 11.08 -4.07
C VAL A 53 25.29 10.63 -2.88
N TYR A 54 24.95 9.51 -2.23
CA TYR A 54 25.77 8.96 -1.16
C TYR A 54 27.20 8.62 -1.62
N GLN A 55 27.34 8.02 -2.81
CA GLN A 55 28.66 7.71 -3.37
C GLN A 55 29.51 8.96 -3.66
N ARG A 56 28.89 10.11 -3.92
CA ARG A 56 29.59 11.36 -4.24
C ARG A 56 29.92 12.19 -3.01
N THR A 57 29.01 12.25 -2.03
CA THR A 57 29.12 13.10 -0.84
C THR A 57 28.69 12.34 0.41
N PRO A 58 29.44 11.31 0.85
CA PRO A 58 29.07 10.50 2.00
C PRO A 58 28.98 11.30 3.31
N GLU A 59 29.76 12.38 3.45
CA GLU A 59 29.81 13.27 4.61
C GLU A 59 28.50 14.05 4.86
N ARG A 60 27.64 14.16 3.84
CA ARG A 60 26.29 14.74 3.96
C ARG A 60 25.29 13.81 4.62
N PHE A 61 25.60 12.52 4.75
CA PHE A 61 24.73 11.52 5.36
C PHE A 61 25.29 11.09 6.72
N VAL A 62 24.41 11.04 7.72
CA VAL A 62 24.80 10.67 9.08
C VAL A 62 25.13 9.18 9.14
N ASN A 63 26.43 8.85 9.15
CA ASN A 63 27.05 7.55 9.42
C ASN A 63 26.67 6.36 8.50
N LYS A 64 25.68 6.46 7.60
CA LYS A 64 25.24 5.34 6.76
C LYS A 64 24.54 5.78 5.47
N PRO A 65 24.47 4.90 4.45
CA PRO A 65 23.67 5.12 3.27
C PRO A 65 22.18 5.33 3.61
N PRO A 66 21.46 6.15 2.83
CA PRO A 66 20.02 6.33 3.01
C PRO A 66 19.23 5.07 2.64
N THR A 67 18.36 4.59 3.53
CA THR A 67 17.45 3.47 3.27
C THR A 67 16.14 3.98 2.64
N PRO A 68 15.67 3.41 1.52
CA PRO A 68 14.38 3.76 0.96
C PRO A 68 13.22 3.47 1.93
N PRO A 69 12.15 4.29 1.95
CA PRO A 69 10.99 4.03 2.80
C PRO A 69 10.23 2.78 2.36
N ILE A 70 9.71 2.03 3.32
CA ILE A 70 8.83 0.89 3.07
C ILE A 70 7.46 1.42 2.66
N ILE A 71 6.94 0.98 1.52
CA ILE A 71 5.59 1.30 1.09
C ILE A 71 4.62 0.39 1.86
N THR A 72 3.70 0.99 2.62
CA THR A 72 2.68 0.24 3.35
C THR A 72 1.66 -0.35 2.38
N THR A 73 1.21 -1.57 2.66
CA THR A 73 0.23 -2.26 1.80
C THR A 73 -1.10 -1.51 1.75
N ASN A 74 -1.55 -0.99 2.91
CA ASN A 74 -2.79 -0.21 3.04
C ASN A 74 -2.56 0.96 3.99
N VAL A 75 -3.12 2.14 3.66
CA VAL A 75 -3.25 3.28 4.59
C VAL A 75 -4.61 3.94 4.35
N TRP A 76 -5.33 4.24 5.43
CA TRP A 76 -6.64 4.88 5.36
C TRP A 76 -6.48 6.39 5.54
N ILE A 77 -6.98 7.17 4.58
CA ILE A 77 -7.04 8.65 4.67
C ILE A 77 -8.38 9.07 5.31
N ASN A 78 -9.46 8.37 4.96
CA ASN A 78 -10.78 8.48 5.58
C ASN A 78 -11.23 7.07 5.94
N GLN A 79 -10.98 6.63 7.18
CA GLN A 79 -11.57 5.40 7.67
C GLN A 79 -13.09 5.62 7.78
N PRO A 80 -13.93 4.75 7.19
CA PRO A 80 -15.36 4.87 7.38
C PRO A 80 -15.69 4.60 8.86
N ASP A 81 -16.45 5.49 9.46
CA ASP A 81 -17.02 5.25 10.78
C ASP A 81 -18.09 4.15 10.66
N ASP A 82 -18.19 3.27 11.66
CA ASP A 82 -19.17 2.16 11.69
C ASP A 82 -20.63 2.62 11.52
N HIS A 83 -20.90 3.93 11.70
CA HIS A 83 -22.20 4.56 11.52
C HIS A 83 -22.64 4.74 10.06
N ALA A 84 -21.72 4.62 9.09
CA ALA A 84 -22.05 4.73 7.66
C ALA A 84 -22.57 3.40 7.05
N ALA A 85 -22.40 2.27 7.76
CA ALA A 85 -22.80 0.94 7.28
C ALA A 85 -24.20 0.50 7.77
N ALA A 86 -24.88 1.33 8.55
CA ALA A 86 -26.17 1.02 9.19
C ALA A 86 -27.35 1.84 8.61
N GLN A 87 -27.23 2.38 7.40
CA GLN A 87 -28.29 3.11 6.70
C GLN A 87 -28.63 2.46 5.37
#